data_AF-A0AAE3JAD1-F1
#
_entry.id   AF-A0AAE3JAD1-F1
#
_cell.length_a   1.000
_cell.length_b   1.000
_cell.length_c   1.000
_cell.angle_alpha   90.00
_cell.angle_beta   90.00
_cell.angle_gamma   90.00
#
_symmetry.space_group_name_H-M   'P 1'
#
loop_
_entity.id
_entity.type
_entity.pdbx_description
1 polymer ?
#
loop_
_entity_poly.entity_id
_entity_poly.type
_entity_poly.pdbx_seq_one_letter_code
_entity_poly.pdbx_strand_id
1 'polypeptide(L)'
;MKDKTEQRRMLTEKQEQFLAEHHYLVEDFLKYRGLPMDEFYDVVIFRFMRAVKQYDERDDLKQYKFSTIANNAMRWALASHFGEERSRNEGVQILSLDYQFNDSSLTLGDVIADERVDICGSVCKKLSRPVVKRRRLLHTTPYKNACIGAFAKEAA
;
A
#
# COMPACT_ATOMS: atom_id res chain seq x y z
N MET A 1 33.43 7.25 11.54
CA MET A 1 32.41 6.18 11.48
C MET A 1 31.27 6.69 10.61
N LYS A 2 31.19 6.26 9.34
CA LYS A 2 30.01 6.54 8.53
C LYS A 2 28.86 5.70 9.09
N ASP A 3 27.76 6.35 9.42
CA ASP A 3 26.65 5.79 10.16
C ASP A 3 26.04 4.61 9.37
N LYS A 4 25.93 3.44 10.02
CA LYS A 4 25.34 2.21 9.44
C LYS A 4 23.90 2.44 8.95
N THR A 5 23.26 3.50 9.45
CA THR A 5 21.93 3.97 9.04
C THR A 5 21.96 4.70 7.69
N GLU A 6 23.03 5.45 7.40
CA GLU A 6 23.25 6.17 6.14
C GLU A 6 23.58 5.21 4.99
N GLN A 7 24.43 4.21 5.25
CA GLN A 7 24.72 3.13 4.29
C GLN A 7 23.48 2.32 3.92
N ARG A 8 22.51 2.17 4.85
CA ARG A 8 21.24 1.50 4.56
C ARG A 8 20.36 2.34 3.62
N ARG A 9 20.53 3.66 3.60
CA ARG A 9 19.77 4.60 2.77
C ARG A 9 20.40 4.80 1.40
N MET A 10 21.72 4.88 1.28
CA MET A 10 22.41 5.09 0.01
C MET A 10 22.55 3.80 -0.80
N LEU A 11 22.43 3.90 -2.13
CA LEU A 11 22.73 2.78 -3.04
C LEU A 11 24.25 2.69 -3.22
N THR A 12 24.77 1.49 -3.43
CA THR A 12 26.16 1.34 -3.89
C THR A 12 26.24 1.67 -5.37
N GLU A 13 27.42 2.04 -5.88
CA GLU A 13 27.61 2.38 -7.31
C GLU A 13 27.06 1.27 -8.25
N LYS A 14 27.26 0.00 -7.88
CA LYS A 14 26.71 -1.15 -8.62
C LYS A 14 25.18 -1.17 -8.63
N GLN A 15 24.56 -0.90 -7.48
CA GLN A 15 23.11 -0.85 -7.36
C GLN A 15 22.52 0.37 -8.09
N GLU A 16 23.25 1.49 -8.13
CA GLU A 16 22.85 2.67 -8.90
C GLU A 16 22.88 2.40 -10.41
N GLN A 17 23.96 1.77 -10.90
CA GLN A 17 24.05 1.36 -12.31
C GLN A 17 22.91 0.38 -12.67
N PHE A 18 22.71 -0.64 -11.85
CA PHE A 18 21.62 -1.61 -12.06
C PHE A 18 20.24 -0.94 -12.04
N LEU A 19 20.03 0.04 -11.14
CA LEU A 19 18.81 0.81 -11.10
C LEU A 19 18.59 1.61 -12.38
N ALA A 20 19.63 2.30 -12.87
CA ALA A 20 19.56 3.08 -14.09
C ALA A 20 19.27 2.20 -15.32
N GLU A 21 19.93 1.04 -15.41
CA GLU A 21 19.71 0.05 -16.48
C GLU A 21 18.29 -0.50 -16.49
N HIS A 22 17.72 -0.77 -15.31
CA HIS A 22 16.38 -1.33 -15.16
C HIS A 22 15.27 -0.30 -14.92
N HIS A 23 15.59 0.99 -15.02
CA HIS A 23 14.66 2.06 -14.68
C HIS A 23 13.39 2.05 -15.55
N TYR A 24 13.52 1.63 -16.82
CA TYR A 24 12.40 1.48 -17.76
C TYR A 24 11.25 0.64 -17.21
N LEU A 25 11.52 -0.30 -16.29
CA LEU A 25 10.49 -1.13 -15.65
C LEU A 25 9.49 -0.30 -14.84
N VAL A 26 9.92 0.84 -14.29
CA VAL A 26 9.06 1.77 -13.56
C VAL A 26 8.12 2.47 -14.54
N GLU A 27 8.66 2.99 -15.64
CA GLU A 27 7.89 3.65 -16.69
C GLU A 27 6.85 2.69 -17.30
N ASP A 28 7.27 1.49 -17.67
CA ASP A 28 6.40 0.45 -18.23
C ASP A 28 5.32 0.03 -17.23
N PHE A 29 5.66 -0.09 -15.95
CA PHE A 29 4.70 -0.44 -14.91
C PHE A 29 3.60 0.63 -14.75
N LEU A 30 3.99 1.91 -14.74
CA LEU A 30 3.03 3.02 -14.63
C LEU A 30 2.18 3.14 -15.91
N LYS A 31 2.82 3.09 -17.08
CA LYS A 31 2.15 3.13 -18.39
C LYS A 31 1.16 1.99 -18.56
N TYR A 32 1.55 0.76 -18.21
CA TYR A 32 0.68 -0.42 -18.28
C TYR A 32 -0.57 -0.27 -17.39
N ARG A 33 -0.44 0.41 -16.25
CA ARG A 33 -1.55 0.68 -15.33
C ARG A 33 -2.29 1.99 -15.62
N GLY A 34 -1.89 2.73 -16.65
CA GLY A 34 -2.48 4.04 -16.96
C GLY A 34 -2.33 5.05 -15.82
N LEU A 35 -1.26 4.96 -15.03
CA LEU A 35 -0.99 5.85 -13.92
C LEU A 35 -0.13 7.04 -14.39
N PRO A 36 -0.49 8.29 -14.05
CA PRO A 36 0.32 9.46 -14.35
C PRO A 36 1.69 9.38 -13.64
N MET A 37 2.76 9.63 -14.39
CA MET A 37 4.13 9.52 -13.89
C MET A 37 4.42 10.60 -12.83
N ASP A 38 3.96 11.81 -13.10
CA ASP A 38 4.00 12.99 -12.25
C ASP A 38 3.41 12.79 -10.84
N GLU A 39 2.44 11.88 -10.67
CA GLU A 39 1.78 11.62 -9.39
C GLU A 39 2.30 10.34 -8.68
N PHE A 40 2.64 9.31 -9.45
CA PHE A 40 2.93 7.98 -8.88
C PHE A 40 4.39 7.56 -8.94
N TYR A 41 5.26 8.33 -9.59
CA TYR A 41 6.67 7.96 -9.74
C TYR A 41 7.39 7.86 -8.40
N ASP A 42 7.27 8.88 -7.55
CA ASP A 42 7.86 8.92 -6.20
C ASP A 42 7.30 7.80 -5.30
N VAL A 43 6.00 7.51 -5.42
CA VAL A 43 5.34 6.42 -4.69
C VAL A 43 5.99 5.07 -5.00
N VAL A 44 6.33 4.80 -6.25
CA VAL A 44 6.85 3.48 -6.67
C VAL A 44 8.38 3.40 -6.67
N ILE A 45 9.09 4.49 -6.96
CA ILE A 45 10.55 4.48 -7.17
C ILE A 45 11.30 4.08 -5.90
N PHE A 46 10.88 4.55 -4.73
CA PHE A 46 11.55 4.18 -3.47
C PHE A 46 11.43 2.69 -3.16
N ARG A 47 10.28 2.09 -3.52
CA ARG A 47 10.07 0.64 -3.38
C ARG A 47 10.86 -0.14 -4.42
N PHE A 48 10.99 0.38 -5.64
CA PHE A 48 11.85 -0.17 -6.68
C PHE A 48 13.32 -0.16 -6.27
N MET A 49 13.84 0.97 -5.78
CA MET A 49 15.21 1.09 -5.22
C MET A 49 15.47 0.05 -4.13
N ARG A 50 14.50 -0.13 -3.23
CA ARG A 50 14.61 -1.14 -2.18
C ARG A 50 14.62 -2.56 -2.74
N ALA A 51 13.88 -2.82 -3.81
CA ALA A 51 13.90 -4.11 -4.50
C ALA A 51 15.26 -4.37 -5.16
N VAL A 52 15.90 -3.36 -5.76
CA VAL A 52 17.27 -3.46 -6.30
C VAL A 52 18.25 -3.90 -5.20
N LYS A 53 18.26 -3.20 -4.07
CA LYS A 53 19.12 -3.55 -2.92
C LYS A 53 18.86 -4.98 -2.46
N GLN A 54 17.59 -5.33 -2.29
CA GLN A 54 17.23 -6.65 -1.80
C GLN A 54 17.63 -7.74 -2.80
N TYR A 55 17.53 -7.50 -4.10
CA TYR A 55 17.91 -8.45 -5.14
C TYR A 55 19.43 -8.67 -5.22
N ASP A 56 20.20 -7.62 -4.95
CA ASP A 56 21.67 -7.68 -4.85
C ASP A 56 22.13 -8.44 -3.59
N GLU A 57 21.53 -8.15 -2.44
CA GLU A 57 21.89 -8.73 -1.13
C GLU A 57 21.43 -10.19 -0.94
N ARG A 58 20.37 -10.62 -1.64
CA ARG A 58 19.72 -11.92 -1.41
C ARG A 58 19.82 -12.83 -2.62
N ASP A 59 20.67 -13.84 -2.51
CA ASP A 59 20.82 -14.86 -3.55
C ASP A 59 19.55 -15.70 -3.77
N ASP A 60 18.70 -15.86 -2.74
CA ASP A 60 17.43 -16.60 -2.87
C ASP A 60 16.43 -15.93 -3.81
N LEU A 61 16.59 -14.63 -4.09
CA LEU A 61 15.74 -13.91 -5.03
C LEU A 61 16.19 -14.05 -6.49
N LYS A 62 17.44 -14.46 -6.72
CA LYS A 62 18.01 -14.62 -8.08
C LYS A 62 17.41 -15.79 -8.85
N GLN A 63 16.65 -16.66 -8.18
CA GLN A 63 15.82 -17.68 -8.84
C GLN A 63 14.67 -17.07 -9.67
N TYR A 64 14.31 -15.82 -9.41
CA TYR A 64 13.27 -15.08 -10.13
C TYR A 64 13.90 -13.96 -10.96
N LYS A 65 13.28 -13.64 -12.11
CA LYS A 65 13.67 -12.44 -12.88
C LYS A 65 13.44 -11.19 -12.02
N PHE A 66 14.38 -10.24 -12.08
CA PHE A 66 14.28 -8.97 -11.34
C PHE A 66 12.98 -8.21 -11.64
N SER A 67 12.51 -8.24 -12.89
CA SER A 67 11.25 -7.60 -13.30
C SER A 67 10.04 -8.07 -12.48
N THR A 68 9.97 -9.36 -12.12
CA THR A 68 8.91 -9.92 -11.27
C THR A 68 8.99 -9.37 -9.86
N ILE A 69 10.20 -9.28 -9.30
CA ILE A 69 10.44 -8.76 -7.95
C ILE A 69 10.09 -7.26 -7.90
N ALA A 70 10.56 -6.50 -8.88
CA ALA A 70 10.29 -5.08 -9.04
C ALA A 70 8.78 -4.79 -9.17
N ASN A 71 8.08 -5.52 -10.06
CA ASN A 71 6.65 -5.36 -10.27
C ASN A 71 5.85 -5.64 -8.99
N ASN A 72 6.20 -6.71 -8.27
CA ASN A 72 5.57 -7.01 -7.00
C ASN A 72 5.83 -5.87 -5.98
N ALA A 73 7.08 -5.42 -5.85
CA ALA A 73 7.44 -4.33 -4.93
C ALA A 73 6.68 -3.02 -5.23
N MET A 74 6.60 -2.61 -6.49
CA MET A 74 5.86 -1.42 -6.91
C MET A 74 4.35 -1.59 -6.71
N ARG A 75 3.81 -2.79 -6.93
CA ARG A 75 2.40 -3.10 -6.65
C ARG A 75 2.06 -2.95 -5.16
N TRP A 76 2.95 -3.39 -4.28
CA TRP A 76 2.80 -3.18 -2.84
C TRP A 76 2.90 -1.70 -2.45
N ALA A 77 3.77 -0.94 -3.12
CA ALA A 77 3.89 0.51 -2.92
C ALA A 77 2.55 1.22 -3.15
N LEU A 78 1.92 0.96 -4.30
CA LEU A 78 0.61 1.52 -4.64
C LEU A 78 -0.47 1.08 -3.66
N ALA A 79 -0.48 -0.19 -3.26
CA ALA A 79 -1.46 -0.69 -2.28
C ALA A 79 -1.34 0.02 -0.93
N SER A 80 -0.11 0.33 -0.50
CA SER A 80 0.14 1.14 0.71
C SER A 80 -0.38 2.56 0.53
N HIS A 81 -0.02 3.22 -0.58
CA HIS A 81 -0.42 4.59 -0.88
C HIS A 81 -1.94 4.76 -0.84
N PHE A 82 -2.67 3.96 -1.61
CA PHE A 82 -4.13 4.02 -1.63
C PHE A 82 -4.76 3.60 -0.30
N GLY A 83 -4.10 2.71 0.46
CA GLY A 83 -4.54 2.35 1.81
C GLY A 83 -4.43 3.52 2.78
N GLU A 84 -3.34 4.27 2.71
CA GLU A 84 -3.09 5.46 3.52
C GLU A 84 -4.03 6.61 3.14
N GLU A 85 -4.21 6.89 1.86
CA GLU A 85 -5.19 7.88 1.39
C GLU A 85 -6.60 7.55 1.85
N ARG A 86 -6.97 6.27 1.75
CA ARG A 86 -8.26 5.81 2.23
C ARG A 86 -8.40 6.00 3.73
N SER A 87 -7.39 5.64 4.52
CA SER A 87 -7.40 5.84 5.98
C SER A 87 -7.49 7.33 6.36
N ARG A 88 -6.82 8.21 5.61
CA ARG A 88 -6.90 9.67 5.79
C ARG A 88 -8.30 10.22 5.45
N ASN A 89 -8.93 9.65 4.42
CA ASN A 89 -10.26 10.07 3.95
C ASN A 89 -11.42 9.36 4.68
N GLU A 90 -11.15 8.24 5.35
CA GLU A 90 -12.06 7.59 6.29
C GLU A 90 -12.07 8.48 7.55
N GLY A 91 -12.95 9.48 7.53
CA GLY A 91 -13.09 10.46 8.59
C GLY A 91 -13.20 9.79 9.96
N VAL A 92 -12.24 10.07 10.84
CA VAL A 92 -12.30 9.68 12.24
C VAL A 92 -13.49 10.41 12.86
N GLN A 93 -14.54 9.68 13.21
CA GLN A 93 -15.69 10.26 13.90
C GLN A 93 -15.33 10.40 15.39
N ILE A 94 -14.99 11.63 15.81
CA ILE A 94 -14.77 11.96 17.22
C ILE A 94 -16.14 12.20 17.86
N LEU A 95 -16.50 11.39 18.86
CA LEU A 95 -17.71 11.54 19.65
C LEU A 95 -17.35 11.99 21.07
N SER A 96 -18.04 12.99 21.60
CA SER A 96 -17.94 13.35 23.03
C SER A 96 -18.49 12.22 23.90
N LEU A 97 -17.97 12.07 25.13
CA LEU A 97 -18.58 11.18 26.11
C LEU A 97 -20.03 11.56 26.42
N ASP A 98 -20.37 12.85 26.30
CA ASP A 98 -21.73 13.36 26.49
C ASP A 98 -22.65 13.15 25.28
N TYR A 99 -22.18 12.44 24.24
CA TYR A 99 -22.97 12.17 23.04
C TYR A 99 -24.22 11.34 23.39
N GLN A 100 -25.40 11.93 23.21
CA GLN A 100 -26.68 11.26 23.44
C GLN A 100 -27.08 10.46 22.21
N PHE A 101 -27.48 9.21 22.41
CA PHE A 101 -28.05 8.41 21.34
C PHE A 101 -29.51 8.79 21.12
N ASN A 102 -29.92 8.93 19.85
CA ASN A 102 -31.24 9.48 19.47
C ASN A 102 -32.44 8.76 20.13
N ASP A 103 -32.28 7.51 20.58
CA ASP A 103 -33.36 6.67 21.09
C ASP A 103 -33.19 6.29 22.57
N SER A 104 -32.23 6.86 23.31
CA SER A 104 -32.03 6.57 24.74
C SER A 104 -31.62 7.82 25.52
N SER A 105 -31.98 7.88 26.80
CA SER A 105 -31.48 8.89 27.74
C SER A 105 -30.01 8.65 28.15
N LEU A 106 -29.31 7.75 27.45
CA LEU A 106 -27.97 7.31 27.77
C LEU A 106 -26.97 8.05 26.91
N THR A 107 -25.90 8.49 27.54
CA THR A 107 -24.73 9.06 26.87
C THR A 107 -23.75 7.97 26.47
N LEU A 108 -22.81 8.30 25.58
CA LEU A 108 -21.69 7.43 25.26
C LEU A 108 -20.87 7.06 26.52
N GLY A 109 -20.72 7.99 27.47
CA GLY A 109 -20.08 7.77 28.76
C GLY A 109 -20.79 6.73 29.63
N ASP A 110 -22.13 6.78 29.69
CA ASP A 110 -22.92 5.81 30.47
C ASP A 110 -22.77 4.39 29.93
N VAL A 111 -22.73 4.24 28.59
CA VAL A 111 -22.54 2.95 27.94
C VAL A 111 -21.14 2.39 28.19
N ILE A 112 -20.11 3.25 28.22
CA ILE A 112 -18.72 2.85 28.46
C ILE A 112 -18.49 2.48 29.93
N ALA A 113 -19.17 3.14 30.86
CA ALA A 113 -19.05 2.89 32.29
C ALA A 113 -19.80 1.63 32.77
N ASP A 114 -20.71 1.09 31.96
CA ASP A 114 -21.46 -0.12 32.29
C ASP A 114 -20.63 -1.40 32.06
N GLU A 115 -20.02 -1.92 33.12
CA GLU A 115 -19.24 -3.17 33.10
C GLU A 115 -20.06 -4.41 32.68
N ARG A 116 -21.40 -4.33 32.70
CA ARG A 116 -22.28 -5.41 32.23
C ARG A 116 -22.39 -5.44 30.71
N VAL A 117 -22.04 -4.34 30.04
CA VAL A 117 -22.03 -4.24 28.59
C VAL A 117 -20.60 -4.46 28.12
N ASP A 118 -20.38 -5.52 27.34
CA ASP A 118 -19.11 -5.68 26.62
C ASP A 118 -19.08 -4.65 25.47
N ILE A 119 -18.68 -3.41 25.80
CA ILE A 119 -18.58 -2.31 24.84
C ILE A 119 -17.60 -2.70 23.73
N CYS A 120 -16.46 -3.29 24.10
CA CYS A 120 -15.45 -3.70 23.14
C CYS A 120 -16.01 -4.76 22.19
N GLY A 121 -16.67 -5.81 22.70
CA GLY A 121 -17.28 -6.84 21.87
C GLY A 121 -18.48 -6.34 21.06
N SER A 122 -19.31 -5.45 21.60
CA SER A 122 -20.49 -4.91 20.89
C SER A 122 -20.10 -3.90 19.80
N VAL A 123 -19.16 -2.99 20.08
CA VAL A 123 -18.58 -2.06 19.12
C VAL A 123 -17.76 -2.83 18.09
N CYS A 124 -16.90 -3.75 18.50
CA CYS A 124 -16.19 -4.63 17.57
C CYS A 124 -17.17 -5.42 16.72
N LYS A 125 -18.26 -5.98 17.24
CA LYS A 125 -19.27 -6.72 16.45
C LYS A 125 -20.03 -5.81 15.48
N LYS A 126 -20.34 -4.56 15.85
CA LYS A 126 -20.97 -3.56 14.97
C LYS A 126 -20.02 -3.04 13.88
N LEU A 127 -18.75 -2.81 14.21
CA LEU A 127 -17.71 -2.35 13.26
C LEU A 127 -17.09 -3.49 12.45
N SER A 128 -17.13 -4.73 12.94
CA SER A 128 -16.71 -5.95 12.23
C SER A 128 -17.83 -6.60 11.43
N ARG A 129 -19.08 -6.07 11.50
CA ARG A 129 -20.00 -6.21 10.36
C ARG A 129 -19.17 -5.80 9.16
N PRO A 130 -19.08 -6.61 8.11
CA PRO A 130 -18.30 -6.21 6.96
C PRO A 130 -18.92 -4.91 6.48
N VAL A 131 -18.29 -3.76 6.79
CA VAL A 131 -18.19 -2.65 5.84
C VAL A 131 -17.78 -3.39 4.61
N VAL A 132 -18.75 -3.59 3.69
CA VAL A 132 -18.66 -4.51 2.56
C VAL A 132 -17.21 -4.48 2.18
N LYS A 133 -16.47 -5.59 2.38
CA LYS A 133 -15.12 -5.70 1.85
C LYS A 133 -15.38 -5.53 0.37
N ARG A 134 -15.42 -4.27 -0.10
CA ARG A 134 -15.35 -3.92 -1.50
C ARG A 134 -14.18 -4.77 -1.88
N ARG A 135 -14.45 -5.77 -2.73
CA ARG A 135 -13.47 -6.78 -3.15
C ARG A 135 -12.14 -6.07 -3.18
N ARG A 136 -11.06 -6.67 -2.65
CA ARG A 136 -9.71 -6.14 -2.87
C ARG A 136 -9.53 -6.07 -4.38
N LEU A 137 -10.02 -5.00 -4.99
CA LEU A 137 -9.69 -4.53 -6.29
C LEU A 137 -8.32 -3.96 -5.98
N LEU A 138 -7.33 -4.84 -5.98
CA LEU A 138 -5.99 -4.44 -6.35
C LEU A 138 -6.16 -3.96 -7.79
N HIS A 139 -6.67 -2.73 -7.93
CA HIS A 139 -6.65 -1.87 -9.11
C HIS A 139 -6.60 -2.63 -10.44
N THR A 140 -7.69 -3.33 -10.76
CA THR A 140 -8.25 -3.15 -12.10
C THR A 140 -8.74 -1.71 -12.12
N THR A 141 -7.96 -0.85 -12.77
CA THR A 141 -8.11 0.60 -12.82
C THR A 141 -9.54 1.02 -13.23
N PRO A 142 -10.06 2.17 -12.75
CA PRO A 142 -11.12 2.90 -13.43
C PRO A 142 -10.59 3.75 -14.60
N TYR A 143 -9.27 3.77 -14.85
CA TYR A 143 -8.68 4.38 -16.04
C TYR A 143 -8.48 3.33 -17.13
N LYS A 144 -9.47 3.30 -18.04
CA LYS A 144 -9.52 2.77 -19.41
C LYS A 144 -8.74 1.48 -19.72
N ASN A 145 -9.53 0.45 -20.05
CA ASN A 145 -9.17 -0.88 -20.54
C ASN A 145 -8.46 -0.90 -21.91
N ALA A 146 -7.31 -0.24 -22.09
CA ALA A 146 -6.68 -0.15 -23.42
C ALA A 146 -5.53 -1.16 -23.66
N CYS A 147 -4.87 -1.72 -22.66
CA CYS A 147 -3.62 -2.48 -22.91
C CYS A 147 -3.42 -3.71 -22.01
N ILE A 148 -4.39 -4.63 -21.96
CA ILE A 148 -4.25 -5.89 -21.18
C ILE A 148 -3.33 -6.93 -21.89
N GLY A 149 -2.88 -6.67 -23.12
CA GLY A 149 -2.23 -7.70 -23.95
C GLY A 149 -0.68 -7.76 -23.98
N ALA A 150 0.06 -6.86 -23.36
CA ALA A 150 1.49 -6.70 -23.69
C ALA A 150 2.48 -7.54 -22.83
N PHE A 151 2.19 -7.78 -21.54
CA PHE A 151 3.17 -8.42 -20.64
C PHE A 151 3.25 -9.95 -20.73
N ALA A 152 2.34 -10.61 -21.45
CA ALA A 152 2.31 -12.07 -21.57
C ALA A 152 3.28 -12.63 -22.64
N LYS A 153 3.97 -11.78 -23.43
CA LYS A 153 4.82 -12.23 -24.54
C LYS A 153 6.32 -12.33 -24.23
N GLU A 154 6.76 -11.99 -23.02
CA GLU A 154 8.17 -12.09 -22.62
C GLU A 154 8.40 -13.15 -21.50
N ALA A 155 7.52 -14.15 -21.49
CA ALA A 155 7.53 -15.30 -20.59
C ALA A 155 7.53 -16.65 -21.36
N ALA A 156 8.12 -16.66 -22.56
CA ALA A 156 8.51 -17.88 -23.27
C ALA A 156 10.04 -18.01 -23.23
#